data_AF-A0A0E0D6Z3-F1
#
_entry.id   AF-A0A0E0D6Z3-F1
#
_cell.length_a   1.000
_cell.length_b   1.000
_cell.length_c   1.000
_cell.angle_alpha   90.00
_cell.angle_beta   90.00
_cell.angle_gamma   90.00
#
_symmetry.space_group_name_H-M   'P 1'
#
loop_
_entity.id
_entity.type
_entity.pdbx_description
1 polymer ?
#
loop_
_entity_poly.entity_id
_entity_poly.type
_entity_poly.pdbx_seq_one_letter_code
_entity_poly.pdbx_strand_id
1 'polypeptide(L)' 'MVSGSGVCAPRVVVDARHHMLSRLASIIAKELLNGQRVVVVRCEEICMSGGLVRQKMKYPASSARG' A
#
# COMPACT_ATOMS: atom_id res chain seq x y z
N MET A 1 12.03 -5.66 6.34
CA MET A 1 12.93 -6.04 5.22
C MET A 1 12.84 -4.93 4.18
N VAL A 2 13.81 -4.02 4.14
CA VAL A 2 14.03 -3.17 2.97
C VAL A 2 15.26 -3.77 2.30
N SER A 3 15.04 -4.50 1.20
CA SER A 3 16.14 -5.13 0.46
C SER A 3 16.66 -4.10 -0.53
N GLY A 4 17.83 -3.55 -0.23
CA GLY A 4 18.56 -2.68 -1.15
C GLY A 4 18.95 -3.42 -2.42
N SER A 5 18.74 -2.79 -3.57
CA SER A 5 19.31 -3.17 -4.86
C SER A 5 19.66 -1.89 -5.64
N GLY A 6 20.74 -1.96 -6.41
CA GLY A 6 21.60 -0.84 -6.80
C GLY A 6 21.01 0.27 -7.67
N VAL A 7 21.54 1.47 -7.41
CA VAL A 7 21.81 2.65 -8.26
C VAL A 7 20.71 3.22 -9.17
N CYS A 8 20.13 4.35 -8.74
CA CYS A 8 19.97 5.62 -9.50
C CYS A 8 19.20 6.73 -8.72
N ALA A 9 18.58 6.40 -7.60
CA ALA A 9 18.15 7.27 -6.50
C ALA A 9 17.77 6.31 -5.36
N PRO A 10 17.82 6.66 -4.06
CA PRO A 10 17.28 5.79 -3.02
C PRO A 10 15.78 5.62 -3.27
N ARG A 11 15.39 4.53 -3.94
CA ARG A 11 14.00 4.13 -4.16
C ARG A 11 13.65 3.11 -3.09
N VAL A 12 12.65 3.42 -2.28
CA VAL A 12 12.17 2.52 -1.24
C VAL A 12 11.14 1.59 -1.86
N VAL A 13 11.49 0.31 -1.98
CA VAL A 13 10.55 -0.72 -2.41
C VAL A 13 9.89 -1.33 -1.18
N VAL A 14 8.57 -1.24 -1.11
CA VAL A 14 7.76 -1.75 0.01
C VAL A 14 6.93 -2.93 -0.48
N ASP A 15 7.02 -4.02 0.26
CA ASP A 15 6.27 -5.23 0.00
C ASP A 15 4.98 -5.24 0.82
N ALA A 16 3.81 -5.23 0.18
CA ALA A 16 2.52 -5.04 0.86
C ALA A 16 1.90 -6.33 1.43
N ARG A 17 2.54 -7.49 1.24
CA ARG A 17 2.07 -8.79 1.77
C ARG A 17 1.84 -8.73 3.28
N HIS A 18 0.66 -9.17 3.73
CA HIS A 18 0.29 -9.23 5.15
C HIS A 18 0.39 -7.90 5.92
N HIS A 19 0.51 -6.77 5.22
CA HIS A 19 0.51 -5.46 5.87
C HIS A 19 -0.93 -4.94 6.00
N MET A 20 -1.21 -4.26 7.11
CA MET A 20 -2.48 -3.55 7.27
C MET A 20 -2.50 -2.30 6.41
N LEU A 21 -3.48 -2.20 5.50
CA LEU A 21 -3.60 -1.12 4.52
C LEU A 21 -3.51 0.27 5.16
N SER A 22 -4.28 0.50 6.22
CA SER A 22 -4.32 1.80 6.90
C SER A 22 -2.97 2.21 7.49
N ARG A 23 -2.27 1.26 8.11
CA ARG A 23 -0.98 1.51 8.75
C ARG A 23 0.12 1.77 7.71
N LEU A 24 0.15 0.96 6.67
CA LEU A 24 1.12 1.09 5.59
C LEU A 24 0.91 2.40 4.83
N ALA A 25 -0.34 2.80 4.57
CA ALA A 25 -0.66 4.06 3.88
C ALA A 25 -0.14 5.29 4.62
N SER A 26 -0.29 5.37 5.95
CA SER A 26 0.20 6.52 6.73
C SER A 26 1.73 6.66 6.69
N ILE A 27 2.45 5.54 6.70
CA ILE A 27 3.92 5.53 6.61
C ILE A 27 4.35 5.99 5.22
N ILE A 28 3.75 5.44 4.17
CA ILE A 28 4.06 5.82 2.79
C ILE A 28 3.75 7.29 2.55
N ALA A 29 2.62 7.82 3.04
CA ALA A 29 2.28 9.23 2.91
C ALA A 29 3.37 10.13 3.51
N LYS A 30 3.92 9.75 4.68
CA LYS A 30 5.01 10.50 5.32
C LYS A 30 6.30 10.45 4.49
N GLU A 31 6.68 9.28 3.99
CA GLU A 31 7.88 9.13 3.15
C GLU A 31 7.76 9.90 1.82
N LEU A 32 6.56 9.93 1.23
CA LEU A 32 6.29 10.73 0.03
C LEU A 32 6.42 12.23 0.30
N LEU A 33 5.92 12.74 1.44
CA LEU A 33 6.06 14.14 1.83
C LEU A 33 7.52 14.52 2.15
N ASN A 34 8.32 13.58 2.64
CA ASN A 34 9.76 13.75 2.82
C ASN A 34 10.55 13.72 1.49
N GLY A 35 9.87 13.60 0.35
CA GLY A 35 10.49 13.60 -0.97
C GLY A 35 11.09 12.26 -1.38
N GLN A 36 10.79 11.16 -0.66
CA GLN A 36 11.25 9.83 -1.06
C GLN A 36 10.38 9.26 -2.17
N ARG A 37 11.02 8.54 -3.10
CA ARG A 37 10.32 7.80 -4.15
C ARG A 37 10.06 6.38 -3.66
N VAL A 38 8.80 6.10 -3.35
CA VAL A 38 8.35 4.79 -2.83
C VAL A 38 7.64 4.01 -3.93
N VAL A 39 7.94 2.71 -4.04
CA VAL A 39 7.26 1.76 -4.93
C VAL A 39 6.65 0.65 -4.08
N VAL A 40 5.36 0.40 -4.22
CA VAL A 40 4.66 -0.68 -3.51
C VAL A 40 4.44 -1.85 -4.45
N VAL A 41 4.76 -3.06 -4.00
CA VAL A 41 4.63 -4.30 -4.77
C VAL A 41 3.70 -5.27 -4.04
N ARG A 42 2.97 -6.11 -4.79
CA ARG A 42 1.98 -7.09 -4.29
C ARG A 42 0.84 -6.47 -3.48
N CYS A 43 0.18 -5.49 -4.08
CA CYS A 43 -0.94 -4.77 -3.46
C CYS A 43 -2.18 -5.68 -3.25
N GLU A 44 -2.29 -6.79 -3.99
CA GLU A 44 -3.37 -7.76 -3.89
C GLU A 44 -3.38 -8.58 -2.58
N GLU A 45 -2.24 -8.67 -1.89
CA GLU A 45 -2.08 -9.43 -0.63
C GLU A 45 -2.11 -8.53 0.62
N ILE A 46 -2.57 -7.29 0.47
CA ILE A 46 -2.68 -6.34 1.57
C ILE A 46 -3.88 -6.69 2.47
N CYS A 47 -3.66 -6.69 3.79
CA CYS A 47 -4.70 -6.98 4.75
C CYS A 47 -5.53 -5.71 5.04
N MET A 48 -6.85 -5.86 5.02
CA MET A 48 -7.77 -4.86 5.55
C MET A 48 -8.48 -5.41 6.78
N SER A 49 -8.50 -4.62 7.85
CA SER A 49 -9.23 -4.97 9.07
C SER A 49 -10.73 -4.83 8.85
N GLY A 50 -11.49 -5.83 9.30
CA GLY A 50 -12.95 -5.84 9.28
C GLY A 50 -13.52 -6.99 8.46
N GLY A 51 -14.75 -7.40 8.78
CA GLY A 51 -15.45 -8.46 8.05
C GLY A 51 -15.80 -8.04 6.62
N LEU A 52 -15.83 -9.02 5.71
CA LEU A 52 -16.07 -8.82 4.27
C LEU A 52 -17.32 -7.97 3.98
N VAL A 53 -18.40 -8.17 4.74
CA VAL A 53 -19.67 -7.43 4.60
C VAL A 53 -19.48 -5.93 4.84
N ARG A 54 -18.79 -5.54 5.92
CA ARG A 54 -18.52 -4.13 6.23
C ARG A 54 -17.62 -3.49 5.18
N GLN A 55 -16.63 -4.22 4.72
CA GLN A 55 -15.70 -3.72 3.70
C GLN A 55 -16.39 -3.53 2.35
N LYS A 56 -17.31 -4.43 1.99
CA LYS A 56 -18.11 -4.33 0.76
C LYS A 56 -19.13 -3.19 0.79
N MET A 57 -19.66 -2.84 1.97
CA MET A 57 -20.47 -1.63 2.16
C MET A 57 -19.65 -0.34 2.07
N LYS A 58 -18.39 -0.38 2.52
CA LYS A 58 -17.49 0.80 2.50
C LYS A 58 -16.85 1.04 1.14
N TYR A 59 -16.67 -0.03 0.36
CA TYR A 59 -16.31 0.01 -1.06
C TYR A 59 -17.45 -0.58 -1.90
N PRO A 60 -18.63 0.08 -1.94
CA PRO A 60 -19.74 -0.39 -2.74
C PRO A 60 -19.39 -0.07 -4.20
N ALA A 61 -18.69 -1.00 -4.85
CA ALA A 61 -18.42 -0.95 -6.28
C ALA A 61 -17.84 0.40 -6.79
N SER A 62 -16.50 0.49 -6.82
CA SER A 62 -15.83 1.01 -8.03
C SER A 62 -16.11 0.15 -9.28
N SER A 63 -16.92 -0.91 -9.15
CA SER A 63 -17.50 -1.77 -10.19
C SER A 63 -18.68 -1.14 -10.95
N ALA A 64 -18.93 0.17 -10.79
CA ALA A 64 -19.93 0.93 -11.55
C ALA A 64 -19.31 2.03 -12.43
N ARG A 65 -18.10 1.81 -12.96
CA ARG A 65 -17.62 2.54 -14.14
C ARG A 65 -17.75 1.63 -15.35
N GLY A 66 -18.88 1.79 -16.05
CA GLY A 66 -18.89 1.69 -17.51
C GLY A 66 -18.24 2.93 -18.12
#